data_AF-A0AAI8BJ40-F1
#
_entry.id   AF-A0AAI8BJ40-F1
#
_cell.length_a   1.000
_cell.length_b   1.000
_cell.length_c   1.000
_cell.angle_alpha   90.00
_cell.angle_beta   90.00
_cell.angle_gamma   90.00
#
_symmetry.space_group_name_H-M   'P 1'
#
loop_
_entity.id
_entity.type
_entity.pdbx_description
1 polymer ?
#
loop_
_entity_poly.entity_id
_entity_poly.type
_entity_poly.pdbx_seq_one_letter_code
_entity_poly.pdbx_strand_id
1 'polypeptide(L)'
;MGGYYSNDYQFTKKLCESEKIELGYQNSEFLSDGTLVASGNVEMMSCDQEIYGNNAVINLTDDFAGIRSLVMTGNVIAKQPSTGILIRTTEMGTNMNDGNYSTG
;
A
#
# COMPACT_ATOMS: atom_id res chain seq x y z
N MET A 1 -14.01 20.02 12.53
CA MET A 1 -13.93 18.98 13.56
C MET A 1 -12.91 17.95 13.09
N GLY A 2 -11.74 17.90 13.71
CA GLY A 2 -10.71 16.91 13.38
C GLY A 2 -10.91 15.67 14.25
N GLY A 3 -11.14 14.52 13.61
CA GLY A 3 -11.28 13.24 14.32
C GLY A 3 -9.95 12.83 14.94
N TYR A 4 -9.98 12.46 16.21
CA TYR A 4 -8.90 11.72 16.85
C TYR A 4 -8.81 10.35 16.16
N TYR A 5 -7.84 10.18 15.27
CA TYR A 5 -7.38 8.85 14.89
C TYR A 5 -6.59 8.34 16.09
N SER A 6 -7.21 7.45 16.86
CA SER A 6 -6.46 6.57 17.75
C SER A 6 -5.49 5.82 16.84
N ASN A 7 -4.19 6.11 16.95
CA ASN A 7 -3.14 5.22 16.47
C ASN A 7 -3.41 3.88 17.15
N ASP A 8 -4.15 3.00 16.50
CA ASP A 8 -4.42 1.67 17.01
C ASP A 8 -3.15 0.85 16.83
N TYR A 9 -2.18 1.13 17.70
CA TYR A 9 -0.88 0.49 17.76
C TYR A 9 -1.02 -1.03 17.91
N GLN A 10 -2.19 -1.55 18.32
CA GLN A 10 -2.47 -2.98 18.40
C GLN A 10 -2.73 -3.60 17.01
N PHE A 11 -3.33 -2.84 16.08
CA PHE A 11 -3.62 -3.31 14.72
C PHE A 11 -2.34 -3.37 13.88
N THR A 12 -1.59 -2.27 13.85
CA THR A 12 -0.29 -2.20 13.15
C THR A 12 0.72 -3.17 13.75
N LYS A 13 0.76 -3.37 15.07
CA LYS A 13 1.65 -4.35 15.71
C LYS A 13 1.39 -5.79 15.27
N LYS A 14 0.13 -6.22 15.13
CA LYS A 14 -0.18 -7.58 14.61
C LYS A 14 0.18 -7.73 13.13
N LEU A 15 0.08 -6.67 12.33
CA LEU A 15 0.52 -6.67 10.93
C LEU A 15 2.05 -6.70 10.83
N CYS A 16 2.76 -5.93 11.66
CA CYS A 16 4.22 -5.98 11.77
C CYS A 16 4.72 -7.36 12.22
N GLU A 17 4.07 -7.97 13.22
CA GLU A 17 4.42 -9.30 13.74
C GLU A 17 4.11 -10.44 12.76
N SER A 18 3.17 -10.22 11.82
CA SER A 18 2.79 -11.23 10.82
C SER A 18 3.45 -11.02 9.46
N GLU A 19 4.19 -9.92 9.27
CA GLU A 19 4.79 -9.50 7.99
C GLU A 19 3.78 -9.42 6.84
N LYS A 20 2.49 -9.33 7.16
CA LYS A 20 1.41 -9.34 6.17
C LYS A 20 1.16 -7.96 5.59
N ILE A 21 0.80 -7.96 4.31
CA ILE A 21 0.28 -6.80 3.62
C ILE A 21 -1.23 -7.00 3.45
N GLU A 22 -2.01 -6.02 3.90
CA GLU A 22 -3.44 -5.96 3.65
C GLU A 22 -3.73 -5.06 2.45
N LEU A 23 -4.61 -5.53 1.57
CA LEU A 23 -5.04 -4.83 0.37
C LEU A 23 -6.57 -4.69 0.39
N GLY A 24 -7.05 -3.45 0.31
CA GLY A 24 -8.45 -3.10 0.12
C GLY A 24 -8.66 -2.50 -1.27
N TYR A 25 -9.74 -2.90 -1.95
CA TYR A 25 -10.11 -2.37 -3.27
C TYR A 25 -11.57 -2.71 -3.59
N GLN A 26 -12.19 -1.95 -4.50
CA GLN A 26 -13.56 -2.23 -4.96
C GLN A 26 -13.59 -3.20 -6.14
N ASN A 27 -12.67 -3.05 -7.09
CA ASN A 27 -12.58 -3.90 -8.27
C ASN A 27 -11.15 -4.42 -8.39
N SER A 28 -11.02 -5.63 -8.92
CA SER A 28 -9.71 -6.23 -9.20
C SER A 28 -9.73 -7.15 -10.41
N GLU A 29 -8.61 -7.22 -11.10
CA GLU A 29 -8.32 -8.20 -12.14
C GLU A 29 -6.94 -8.81 -11.87
N PHE A 30 -6.86 -10.14 -11.84
CA PHE A 30 -5.60 -10.87 -11.73
C PHE A 30 -5.15 -11.32 -13.13
N LEU A 31 -3.97 -10.88 -13.52
CA LEU A 31 -3.32 -11.29 -14.76
C LEU A 31 -2.54 -12.59 -14.53
N SER A 32 -2.32 -13.33 -15.61
CA SER A 32 -1.64 -14.63 -15.58
C SER A 32 -0.16 -14.56 -15.18
N ASP A 33 0.42 -13.35 -15.17
CA ASP A 33 1.82 -13.10 -14.81
C ASP A 33 2.02 -12.77 -13.32
N GLY A 34 0.96 -12.89 -12.50
CA GLY A 34 1.00 -12.57 -11.08
C GLY A 34 0.76 -11.09 -10.75
N THR A 35 0.34 -10.30 -11.74
CA THR A 35 -0.07 -8.90 -11.54
C THR A 35 -1.53 -8.81 -11.10
N LEU A 36 -1.78 -8.05 -10.03
CA LEU A 36 -3.09 -7.61 -9.58
C LEU A 36 -3.29 -6.16 -10.01
N VAL A 37 -4.31 -5.90 -10.84
CA VAL A 37 -4.78 -4.55 -11.16
C VAL A 37 -6.00 -4.27 -10.32
N ALA A 38 -5.94 -3.25 -9.45
CA ALA A 38 -6.99 -2.90 -8.50
C ALA A 38 -7.48 -1.47 -8.71
N SER A 39 -8.78 -1.22 -8.50
CA SER A 39 -9.36 0.12 -8.62
C SER A 39 -10.52 0.36 -7.64
N GLY A 40 -10.84 1.65 -7.47
CA GLY A 40 -11.93 2.12 -6.62
C GLY A 40 -11.51 2.19 -5.15
N ASN A 41 -10.74 3.23 -4.82
CA ASN A 41 -10.20 3.50 -3.48
C ASN A 41 -9.34 2.32 -3.00
N VAL A 42 -8.19 2.15 -3.65
CA VAL A 42 -7.22 1.14 -3.25
C VAL A 42 -6.52 1.59 -1.97
N GLU A 43 -6.45 0.67 -1.02
CA GLU A 43 -5.79 0.82 0.27
C GLU A 43 -4.76 -0.29 0.43
N MET A 44 -3.54 0.07 0.83
CA MET A 44 -2.49 -0.86 1.20
C MET A 44 -2.02 -0.53 2.61
N MET A 45 -1.99 -1.54 3.47
CA MET A 45 -1.49 -1.41 4.83
C MET A 45 -0.43 -2.47 5.07
N SER A 46 0.74 -2.06 5.56
CA SER A 46 1.82 -2.96 5.94
C SER A 46 2.55 -2.40 7.15
N CYS A 47 2.45 -3.10 8.28
CA CYS A 47 3.09 -2.71 9.54
C CYS A 47 2.79 -1.24 9.92
N ASP A 48 3.70 -0.32 9.59
CA ASP A 48 3.63 1.12 9.88
C ASP A 48 3.55 1.97 8.59
N GLN A 49 3.18 1.38 7.46
CA GLN A 49 2.97 2.07 6.20
C GLN A 49 1.51 1.92 5.76
N GLU A 50 0.90 3.05 5.43
CA GLU A 50 -0.45 3.12 4.86
C GLU A 50 -0.37 3.88 3.53
N ILE A 51 -0.86 3.27 2.45
CA ILE A 51 -0.88 3.89 1.12
C ILE A 51 -2.29 3.81 0.56
N TYR A 52 -2.83 4.95 0.14
CA TYR A 52 -4.17 5.10 -0.42
C TYR A 52 -4.09 5.70 -1.82
N GLY A 53 -4.95 5.27 -2.73
CA GLY A 53 -5.04 5.84 -4.08
C GLY A 53 -6.27 5.36 -4.82
N ASN A 54 -6.49 5.86 -6.05
CA ASN A 54 -7.67 5.48 -6.83
C ASN A 54 -7.48 4.14 -7.54
N ASN A 55 -6.28 3.87 -8.04
CA ASN A 55 -5.93 2.65 -8.76
C ASN A 55 -4.54 2.15 -8.35
N ALA A 56 -4.32 0.85 -8.46
CA ALA A 56 -3.01 0.25 -8.24
C ALA A 56 -2.74 -0.88 -9.24
N VAL A 57 -1.47 -1.02 -9.61
CA VAL A 57 -0.91 -2.20 -10.27
C VAL A 57 0.10 -2.80 -9.30
N ILE A 58 -0.18 -4.02 -8.84
CA ILE A 58 0.54 -4.69 -7.77
C ILE A 58 1.14 -5.96 -8.38
N ASN A 59 2.46 -6.08 -8.36
CA ASN A 59 3.13 -7.34 -8.68
C ASN A 59 3.40 -8.07 -7.37
N LEU A 60 2.90 -9.29 -7.25
CA LEU A 60 3.17 -10.13 -6.09
C LEU A 60 4.49 -10.89 -6.25
N THR A 61 5.01 -11.43 -5.15
CA THR A 61 6.10 -12.41 -5.18
C THR A 61 5.65 -13.72 -5.81
N ASP A 62 6.59 -14.57 -6.25
CA ASP A 62 6.29 -15.84 -6.94
C ASP A 62 5.43 -16.81 -6.10
N ASP A 63 5.50 -16.70 -4.78
CA ASP A 63 4.70 -17.46 -3.82
C ASP A 63 3.40 -16.75 -3.39
N PHE A 64 3.11 -15.59 -3.98
CA PHE A 64 1.98 -14.70 -3.68
C PHE A 64 1.89 -14.24 -2.21
N ALA A 65 2.97 -14.39 -1.43
CA ALA A 65 2.98 -14.07 -0.01
C ALA A 65 3.33 -12.60 0.27
N GLY A 66 3.90 -11.87 -0.71
CA GLY A 66 4.30 -10.48 -0.57
C GLY A 66 4.12 -9.65 -1.84
N ILE A 67 4.43 -8.35 -1.74
CA ILE A 67 4.43 -7.42 -2.87
C ILE A 67 5.86 -7.22 -3.36
N ARG A 68 6.10 -7.51 -4.64
CA ARG A 68 7.36 -7.24 -5.33
C ARG A 68 7.46 -5.77 -5.74
N SER A 69 6.39 -5.24 -6.33
CA SER A 69 6.32 -3.84 -6.72
C SER A 69 4.88 -3.34 -6.72
N LEU A 70 4.72 -2.05 -6.45
CA LEU A 70 3.44 -1.35 -6.45
C LEU A 70 3.58 -0.08 -7.28
N VAL A 71 2.63 0.14 -8.18
CA VAL A 71 2.39 1.44 -8.80
C VAL A 71 0.98 1.85 -8.44
N MET A 72 0.83 3.02 -7.81
CA MET A 72 -0.45 3.56 -7.40
C MET A 72 -0.67 4.92 -8.08
N THR A 73 -1.89 5.16 -8.57
CA THR A 73 -2.25 6.39 -9.29
C THR A 73 -3.58 6.95 -8.83
N GLY A 74 -3.71 8.27 -8.97
CA GLY A 74 -4.90 9.03 -8.61
C GLY A 74 -4.95 9.31 -7.11
N ASN A 75 -4.69 10.57 -6.75
CA ASN A 75 -4.73 11.10 -5.38
C ASN A 75 -4.04 10.20 -4.36
N VAL A 76 -2.78 9.87 -4.61
CA VAL A 76 -2.02 8.97 -3.75
C VAL A 76 -1.66 9.66 -2.45
N ILE A 77 -1.91 8.98 -1.34
CA ILE A 77 -1.54 9.40 0.00
C ILE A 77 -0.75 8.26 0.63
N ALA A 78 0.52 8.49 0.93
CA ALA A 78 1.31 7.56 1.73
C ALA A 78 1.60 8.15 3.11
N LYS A 79 1.47 7.33 4.15
CA LYS A 79 1.68 7.72 5.54
C LYS A 79 2.56 6.70 6.24
N GLN A 80 3.38 7.22 7.15
CA GLN A 80 4.11 6.41 8.11
C GLN A 80 3.83 6.94 9.52
N PRO A 81 2.86 6.35 10.26
CA PRO A 81 2.43 6.88 11.55
C PRO A 81 3.54 7.00 12.59
N SER A 82 4.52 6.08 12.65
CA SER A 82 5.59 6.15 13.64
C SER A 82 6.52 7.36 13.47
N THR A 83 6.70 7.83 12.23
CA THR A 83 7.57 8.98 11.91
C THR A 83 6.78 10.26 11.70
N GLY A 84 5.47 10.17 11.49
CA GLY A 84 4.60 11.28 11.13
C GLY A 84 4.77 11.75 9.68
N ILE A 85 5.48 10.99 8.86
CA ILE A 85 5.68 11.32 7.44
C ILE A 85 4.36 11.16 6.68
N LEU A 86 4.03 12.15 5.86
CA LEU A 86 2.88 12.18 4.97
C LEU A 86 3.33 12.66 3.59
N ILE A 87 3.11 11.84 2.57
CA ILE A 87 3.38 12.15 1.16
C ILE A 87 2.05 12.21 0.43
N ARG A 88 1.86 13.26 -0.37
CA ARG A 88 0.72 13.42 -1.28
C ARG A 88 1.24 13.61 -2.69
N THR A 89 0.81 12.77 -3.61
CA THR A 89 1.28 12.78 -5.00
C THR A 89 0.16 12.29 -5.93
N THR A 90 0.30 12.52 -7.23
CA THR A 90 -0.60 11.96 -8.25
C THR A 90 -0.28 10.51 -8.57
N GLU A 91 0.98 10.13 -8.43
CA GLU A 91 1.51 8.80 -8.72
C GLU A 91 2.63 8.43 -7.74
N MET A 92 2.66 7.16 -7.34
CA MET A 92 3.71 6.57 -6.52
C MET A 92 4.09 5.20 -7.08
N GLY A 93 5.39 4.96 -7.23
CA GLY A 93 5.96 3.66 -7.57
C GLY A 93 6.92 3.20 -6.48
N THR A 94 6.82 1.94 -6.05
CA THR A 94 7.81 1.30 -5.19
C THR A 94 8.20 -0.06 -5.76
N ASN A 95 9.49 -0.34 -5.75
CA ASN A 95 10.04 -1.66 -6.00
C ASN A 95 10.66 -2.16 -4.69
N MET A 96 9.99 -3.14 -4.09
CA MET A 96 10.34 -3.68 -2.77
C MET A 96 11.50 -4.69 -2.84
N ASN A 97 11.89 -5.15 -4.04
CA ASN A 97 13.11 -5.96 -4.20
C ASN A 97 14.40 -5.12 -4.05
N ASP A 98 14.37 -3.87 -4.51
CA ASP A 98 15.56 -3.01 -4.58
C ASP A 98 15.57 -1.90 -3.50
N GLY A 99 14.52 -1.82 -2.67
CA GLY A 99 14.36 -0.78 -1.65
C GLY A 99 14.18 0.64 -2.20
N ASN A 100 13.86 0.77 -3.49
CA ASN A 100 13.78 2.05 -4.19
C ASN A 100 12.33 2.54 -4.29
N TYR A 101 12.13 3.82 -3.95
CA TYR A 101 10.86 4.53 -4.03
C TYR A 101 10.97 5.64 -5.08
N SER A 102 9.97 5.78 -5.95
CA SER A 102 9.89 6.86 -6.94
C SER A 102 8.53 7.55 -6.90
N THR A 103 8.54 8.87 -7.03
CA THR A 103 7.32 9.71 -7.09
C THR A 103 7.46 10.67 -8.26
N GLY A 104 6.44 10.74 -9.11
CA GLY A 104 6.35 11.63 -10.27
C GLY A 104 5.20 12.63 -10.14
#